data_AF-A0A1H5KJZ4-F1
#
_entry.id   AF-A0A1H5KJZ4-F1
#
_cell.length_a   1.000
_cell.length_b   1.000
_cell.length_c   1.000
_cell.angle_alpha   90.00
_cell.angle_beta   90.00
_cell.angle_gamma   90.00
#
_symmetry.space_group_name_H-M   'P 1'
#
loop_
_entity.id
_entity.type
_entity.pdbx_description
1 polymer ?
#
loop_
_entity_poly.entity_id
_entity_poly.type
_entity_poly.pdbx_seq_one_letter_code
_entity_poly.pdbx_strand_id
1 'polypeptide(L)'
;MNETKLVKKSKSVYHFVLVTKSWGNQIPLNWQHIIIAEALNYCVVKEGLIIKGYWLKEKRLYLIIESIPSKLNYVLNVFAKQILKEIHEYNKLNNEFLASDMNSIIFNELFYKFPLYNQYIIKLITGKKVMFPYYNPHLVRLKDEINNYNYCSAIDYSGAIGPVIVQTN
;
A
#
# COMPACT_ATOMS: atom_id res chain seq x y z
N MET A 1 -38.78 11.17 -22.13
CA MET A 1 -38.31 11.27 -20.73
C MET A 1 -37.62 9.95 -20.42
N ASN A 2 -36.30 9.85 -20.63
CA ASN A 2 -35.56 8.59 -20.48
C ASN A 2 -34.84 8.61 -19.14
N GLU A 3 -35.32 7.79 -18.21
CA GLU A 3 -34.67 7.53 -16.94
C GLU A 3 -33.37 6.77 -17.18
N THR A 4 -32.24 7.46 -17.06
CA THR A 4 -30.92 6.86 -16.99
C THR A 4 -30.81 6.08 -15.68
N LYS A 5 -31.09 4.78 -15.72
CA LYS A 5 -30.69 3.84 -14.66
C LYS A 5 -29.17 3.90 -14.49
N LEU A 6 -28.71 4.70 -13.53
CA LEU A 6 -27.35 4.69 -13.02
C LEU A 6 -27.08 3.29 -12.45
N VAL A 7 -26.48 2.42 -13.25
CA VAL A 7 -25.93 1.15 -12.79
C VAL A 7 -24.85 1.49 -11.77
N LYS A 8 -25.17 1.40 -10.48
CA LYS A 8 -24.20 1.45 -9.39
C LYS A 8 -23.20 0.32 -9.63
N LYS A 9 -22.03 0.64 -10.21
CA LYS A 9 -20.94 -0.33 -10.30
C LYS A 9 -20.58 -0.76 -8.88
N SER A 10 -20.78 -2.03 -8.57
CA SER A 10 -20.46 -2.58 -7.25
C SER A 10 -18.97 -2.50 -7.00
N LYS A 11 -18.59 -1.96 -5.85
CA LYS A 11 -17.20 -1.97 -5.39
C LYS A 11 -16.84 -3.38 -4.92
N SER A 12 -15.60 -3.77 -5.17
CA SER A 12 -15.02 -5.03 -4.71
C SER A 12 -13.82 -4.76 -3.83
N VAL A 13 -13.57 -5.66 -2.88
CA VAL A 13 -12.36 -5.63 -2.04
C VAL A 13 -11.30 -6.51 -2.69
N TYR A 14 -10.12 -5.94 -2.89
CA TYR A 14 -8.97 -6.60 -3.47
C TYR A 14 -7.88 -6.78 -2.42
N HIS A 15 -7.26 -7.96 -2.40
CA HIS A 15 -6.21 -8.33 -1.45
C HIS A 15 -4.97 -8.74 -2.24
N PHE A 16 -3.86 -8.04 -2.04
CA PHE A 16 -2.62 -8.37 -2.74
C PHE A 16 -1.39 -8.03 -1.91
N VAL A 17 -0.30 -8.73 -2.22
CA VAL A 17 1.05 -8.46 -1.74
C VAL A 17 1.83 -7.91 -2.92
N LEU A 18 2.36 -6.70 -2.76
CA LEU A 18 3.24 -6.07 -3.73
C LEU A 18 4.67 -6.21 -3.24
N VAL A 19 5.55 -6.78 -4.06
CA VAL A 19 6.96 -6.96 -3.74
C VAL A 19 7.77 -6.04 -4.66
N THR A 20 8.59 -5.16 -4.09
CA THR A 20 9.41 -4.23 -4.87
C THR A 20 10.37 -5.01 -5.79
N LYS A 21 10.57 -4.52 -7.01
CA LYS A 21 11.57 -5.04 -7.95
C LYS A 21 12.95 -4.43 -7.68
N SER A 22 13.78 -4.29 -8.71
CA SER A 22 15.18 -3.83 -8.63
C SER A 22 15.36 -2.52 -7.86
N TRP A 23 14.43 -1.58 -7.98
CA TRP A 23 14.50 -0.29 -7.27
C TRP A 23 14.55 -0.44 -5.74
N GLY A 24 13.89 -1.46 -5.18
CA GLY A 24 13.94 -1.76 -3.75
C GLY A 24 15.28 -2.33 -3.28
N ASN A 25 16.23 -2.57 -4.18
CA ASN A 25 17.62 -2.88 -3.82
C ASN A 25 18.53 -1.64 -3.87
N GLN A 26 18.10 -0.59 -4.56
CA GLN A 26 18.90 0.62 -4.80
C GLN A 26 18.66 1.68 -3.72
N ILE A 27 17.45 1.70 -3.16
CA ILE A 27 17.05 2.68 -2.15
C ILE A 27 17.09 2.03 -0.76
N PRO A 28 17.57 2.70 0.30
CA PRO A 28 17.50 2.20 1.67
C PRO A 28 16.06 1.90 2.11
N LEU A 29 15.88 0.88 2.96
CA LEU A 29 14.55 0.35 3.31
C LEU A 29 13.61 1.40 3.93
N ASN A 30 14.13 2.27 4.80
CA ASN A 30 13.36 3.35 5.41
C ASN A 30 12.81 4.31 4.36
N TRP A 31 13.62 4.69 3.37
CA TRP A 31 13.22 5.54 2.27
C TRP A 31 12.21 4.86 1.35
N GLN A 32 12.35 3.56 1.10
CA GLN A 32 11.32 2.80 0.37
C GLN A 32 9.96 2.87 1.06
N HIS A 33 9.92 2.75 2.39
CA HIS A 33 8.66 2.84 3.14
C HIS A 33 8.04 4.23 3.08
N ILE A 34 8.86 5.29 3.18
CA ILE A 34 8.42 6.68 3.01
C ILE A 34 7.80 6.88 1.62
N ILE A 35 8.55 6.54 0.56
CA ILE A 35 8.12 6.65 -0.83
C ILE A 35 6.78 5.91 -1.06
N ILE A 36 6.66 4.69 -0.53
CA ILE A 36 5.42 3.92 -0.67
C ILE A 36 4.26 4.54 0.11
N ALA A 37 4.49 5.00 1.34
CA ALA A 37 3.47 5.64 2.15
C ALA A 37 2.96 6.93 1.49
N GLU A 38 3.86 7.78 0.99
CA GLU A 38 3.50 9.02 0.29
C GLU A 38 2.71 8.74 -0.99
N ALA A 39 3.10 7.73 -1.76
CA ALA A 39 2.36 7.33 -2.95
C ALA A 39 0.96 6.78 -2.62
N LEU A 40 0.80 6.03 -1.53
CA LEU A 40 -0.51 5.61 -1.05
C LEU A 40 -1.36 6.81 -0.60
N ASN A 41 -0.78 7.74 0.16
CA ASN A 41 -1.44 8.97 0.62
C ASN A 41 -1.94 9.80 -0.56
N TYR A 42 -1.11 9.97 -1.59
CA TYR A 42 -1.51 10.63 -2.83
C TYR A 42 -2.73 9.96 -3.46
N CYS A 43 -2.73 8.63 -3.58
CA CYS A 43 -3.87 7.90 -4.16
C CYS A 43 -5.15 8.04 -3.31
N VAL A 44 -5.04 8.06 -1.99
CA VAL A 44 -6.20 8.29 -1.10
C VAL A 44 -6.77 9.70 -1.32
N VAL A 45 -5.91 10.72 -1.28
CA VAL A 45 -6.32 12.13 -1.32
C VAL A 45 -6.77 12.57 -2.71
N LYS A 46 -6.08 12.15 -3.77
CA LYS A 46 -6.30 12.63 -5.14
C LYS A 46 -7.16 11.71 -5.98
N GLU A 47 -7.04 10.39 -5.81
CA GLU A 47 -7.77 9.40 -6.61
C GLU A 47 -8.99 8.81 -5.88
N GLY A 48 -9.18 9.17 -4.62
CA GLY A 48 -10.25 8.62 -3.78
C GLY A 48 -10.10 7.13 -3.51
N LEU A 49 -8.85 6.62 -3.49
CA LEU A 49 -8.56 5.23 -3.14
C LEU A 49 -9.01 4.94 -1.70
N ILE A 50 -9.77 3.87 -1.52
CA ILE A 50 -10.17 3.41 -0.18
C ILE A 50 -9.24 2.28 0.23
N ILE A 51 -8.38 2.54 1.21
CA ILE A 51 -7.53 1.53 1.83
C ILE A 51 -8.27 0.96 3.06
N LYS A 52 -8.45 -0.36 3.09
CA LYS A 52 -9.05 -1.09 4.23
C LYS A 52 -8.01 -1.69 5.16
N GLY A 53 -6.78 -1.81 4.68
CA GLY A 53 -5.67 -2.26 5.48
C GLY A 53 -4.38 -2.26 4.67
N TYR A 54 -3.28 -1.86 5.28
CA TYR A 54 -1.96 -1.98 4.70
C TYR A 54 -0.92 -2.35 5.78
N TRP A 55 0.15 -2.99 5.35
CA TRP A 55 1.33 -3.23 6.15
C TRP A 55 2.55 -3.25 5.24
N LEU A 56 3.48 -2.33 5.48
CA LEU A 56 4.80 -2.39 4.88
C LEU A 56 5.68 -3.24 5.78
N LYS A 57 6.34 -4.25 5.22
CA LYS A 57 7.35 -5.04 5.93
C LYS A 57 8.42 -5.46 4.94
N GLU A 58 9.66 -5.12 5.26
CA GLU A 58 10.78 -5.32 4.34
C GLU A 58 10.42 -4.73 2.95
N LYS A 59 10.63 -5.49 1.87
CA LYS A 59 10.34 -5.12 0.49
C LYS A 59 8.90 -5.40 0.06
N ARG A 60 7.99 -5.58 1.01
CA ARG A 60 6.62 -6.04 0.76
C ARG A 60 5.59 -5.05 1.30
N LEU A 61 4.62 -4.74 0.46
CA LEU A 61 3.40 -4.05 0.83
C LEU A 61 2.24 -5.05 0.80
N TYR A 62 1.71 -5.40 1.96
CA TYR A 62 0.44 -6.09 2.09
C TYR A 62 -0.66 -5.03 1.98
N LEU A 63 -1.56 -5.16 1.00
CA LEU A 63 -2.55 -4.12 0.72
C LEU A 63 -3.94 -4.70 0.51
N ILE A 64 -4.91 -4.06 1.15
CA ILE A 64 -6.33 -4.32 1.01
C ILE A 64 -7.00 -3.01 0.61
N ILE A 65 -7.56 -2.98 -0.59
CA ILE A 65 -8.27 -1.80 -1.11
C ILE A 65 -9.68 -2.14 -1.56
N GLU A 66 -10.57 -1.17 -1.44
CA GLU A 66 -11.90 -1.21 -2.02
C GLU A 66 -11.91 -0.35 -3.28
N SER A 67 -12.21 -0.95 -4.42
CA SER A 67 -12.25 -0.26 -5.70
C SER A 67 -13.31 -0.82 -6.63
N ILE A 68 -13.67 -0.04 -7.66
CA ILE A 68 -14.46 -0.54 -8.77
C ILE A 68 -13.52 -1.33 -9.69
N PRO A 69 -13.88 -2.52 -10.18
CA PRO A 69 -13.01 -3.33 -11.05
C PRO A 69 -12.39 -2.56 -12.22
N SER A 70 -13.18 -1.71 -12.89
CA SER A 70 -12.70 -0.90 -14.02
C SER A 70 -11.69 0.19 -13.63
N LYS A 71 -11.58 0.55 -12.35
CA LYS A 71 -10.65 1.57 -11.83
C LYS A 71 -9.40 0.98 -11.17
N LEU A 72 -9.38 -0.31 -10.86
CA LEU A 72 -8.26 -0.92 -10.14
C LEU A 72 -6.92 -0.72 -10.86
N ASN A 73 -6.83 -1.08 -12.14
CA ASN A 73 -5.60 -0.96 -12.91
C ASN A 73 -5.16 0.51 -13.06
N TYR A 74 -6.13 1.42 -13.20
CA TYR A 74 -5.86 2.84 -13.25
C TYR A 74 -5.20 3.33 -11.96
N VAL A 75 -5.79 3.03 -10.79
CA VAL A 75 -5.23 3.46 -9.50
C VAL A 75 -3.85 2.83 -9.25
N LEU A 76 -3.65 1.56 -9.62
CA LEU A 76 -2.33 0.92 -9.50
C LEU A 76 -1.28 1.62 -10.38
N ASN A 77 -1.65 2.08 -11.57
CA ASN A 77 -0.75 2.84 -12.43
C ASN A 77 -0.49 4.26 -11.88
N VAL A 78 -1.50 4.93 -11.30
CA VAL A 78 -1.28 6.23 -10.63
C VAL A 78 -0.33 6.07 -9.45
N PHE A 79 -0.54 5.04 -8.63
CA PHE A 79 0.35 4.68 -7.54
C PHE A 79 1.79 4.46 -8.05
N ALA A 80 1.99 3.68 -9.12
CA ALA A 80 3.30 3.45 -9.70
C ALA A 80 3.98 4.74 -10.22
N LYS A 81 3.21 5.62 -10.87
CA LYS A 81 3.73 6.94 -11.32
C LYS A 81 4.18 7.79 -10.15
N GLN A 82 3.44 7.77 -9.04
CA GLN A 82 3.82 8.53 -7.85
C GLN A 82 5.08 7.95 -7.20
N ILE A 83 5.21 6.61 -7.11
CA ILE A 83 6.45 5.96 -6.63
C ILE A 83 7.66 6.43 -7.45
N LEU A 84 7.56 6.42 -8.78
CA LEU A 84 8.65 6.85 -9.65
C LEU A 84 9.03 8.30 -9.45
N LYS A 85 8.03 9.16 -9.24
CA LYS A 85 8.26 10.58 -8.98
C LYS A 85 9.10 10.74 -7.72
N GLU A 86 8.73 10.06 -6.64
CA GLU A 86 9.49 10.13 -5.39
C GLU A 86 10.87 9.46 -5.48
N ILE A 87 11.01 8.37 -6.25
CA ILE A 87 12.33 7.77 -6.55
C ILE A 87 13.22 8.78 -7.28
N HIS A 88 12.68 9.50 -8.26
CA HIS A 88 13.42 10.51 -9.01
C HIS A 88 13.86 11.67 -8.10
N GLU A 89 12.97 12.16 -7.22
CA GLU A 89 13.33 13.20 -6.25
C GLU A 89 14.40 12.71 -5.26
N TYR A 90 14.29 11.47 -4.76
CA TYR A 90 15.30 10.85 -3.91
C TYR A 90 16.67 10.79 -4.60
N ASN A 91 16.72 10.34 -5.86
CA ASN A 91 17.98 10.23 -6.60
C ASN A 91 18.59 11.60 -6.90
N LYS A 92 17.76 12.60 -7.22
CA LYS A 92 18.19 13.99 -7.41
C LYS A 92 18.84 14.56 -6.16
N LEU A 93 18.28 14.29 -4.97
CA LEU A 93 18.89 14.70 -3.69
C LEU A 93 20.24 14.02 -3.45
N ASN A 94 20.45 12.83 -4.00
CA ASN A 94 21.70 12.06 -3.86
C ASN A 94 22.68 12.25 -5.05
N ASN A 95 22.42 13.21 -5.94
CA ASN A 95 23.20 13.45 -7.17
C ASN A 95 23.31 12.23 -8.12
N GLU A 96 22.39 11.28 -8.03
CA GLU A 96 22.27 10.16 -8.97
C GLU A 96 21.31 10.56 -10.09
N PHE A 97 21.82 10.75 -11.31
CA PHE A 97 20.98 11.14 -12.45
C PHE A 97 20.41 9.89 -13.14
N LEU A 98 19.12 9.64 -12.98
CA LEU A 98 18.41 8.64 -13.77
C LEU A 98 17.62 9.33 -14.89
N ALA A 99 18.09 9.17 -16.12
CA ALA A 99 17.31 9.46 -17.32
C ALA A 99 16.30 8.33 -17.54
N SER A 100 15.22 8.28 -16.77
CA SER A 100 14.10 7.38 -17.05
C SER A 100 12.94 8.14 -17.68
N ASP A 101 12.38 7.59 -18.76
CA ASP A 101 11.19 8.12 -19.38
C ASP A 101 9.97 7.78 -18.51
N MET A 102 9.64 8.70 -17.62
CA MET A 102 8.55 8.60 -16.63
C MET A 102 7.17 8.29 -17.24
N ASN A 103 7.02 8.48 -18.56
CA ASN A 103 5.75 8.33 -19.26
C ASN A 103 5.42 6.89 -19.69
N SER A 104 6.42 6.00 -19.76
CA SER A 104 6.22 4.63 -20.28
C SER A 104 6.05 3.56 -19.19
N ILE A 105 6.41 3.87 -17.94
CA ILE A 105 6.50 2.86 -16.89
C ILE A 105 5.13 2.42 -16.38
N ILE A 106 4.91 1.11 -16.44
CA ILE A 106 3.69 0.43 -15.99
C ILE A 106 3.92 -0.16 -14.60
N PHE A 107 2.89 -0.23 -13.76
CA PHE A 107 2.94 -0.81 -12.40
C PHE A 107 3.76 -2.12 -12.27
N ASN A 108 3.70 -2.98 -13.28
CA ASN A 108 4.41 -4.26 -13.30
C ASN A 108 5.93 -4.13 -13.38
N GLU A 109 6.49 -2.97 -13.71
CA GLU A 109 7.95 -2.73 -13.73
C GLU A 109 8.50 -2.42 -12.34
N LEU A 110 7.66 -1.91 -11.44
CA LEU A 110 8.04 -1.56 -10.08
C LEU A 110 7.77 -2.68 -9.07
N PHE A 111 6.74 -3.50 -9.33
CA PHE A 111 6.29 -4.51 -8.39
C PHE A 111 6.02 -5.86 -9.04
N TYR A 112 6.33 -6.92 -8.30
CA TYR A 112 5.62 -8.19 -8.46
C TYR A 112 4.32 -8.13 -7.66
N LYS A 113 3.21 -8.57 -8.25
CA LYS A 113 1.90 -8.62 -7.59
C LYS A 113 1.49 -10.06 -7.34
N PHE A 114 1.26 -10.38 -6.07
CA PHE A 114 0.77 -11.68 -5.63
C PHE A 114 -0.57 -11.54 -4.91
N PRO A 115 -1.43 -12.57 -4.94
CA PRO A 115 -2.62 -12.59 -4.11
C PRO A 115 -2.27 -12.69 -2.61
N LEU A 116 -3.04 -12.01 -1.76
CA LEU A 116 -2.94 -12.13 -0.30
C LEU A 116 -4.00 -13.10 0.22
N TYR A 117 -3.58 -14.29 0.63
CA TYR A 117 -4.49 -15.34 1.14
C TYR A 117 -4.47 -15.52 2.66
N ASN A 118 -3.43 -15.04 3.34
CA ASN A 118 -3.26 -15.26 4.77
C ASN A 118 -4.35 -14.51 5.56
N GLN A 119 -5.35 -15.26 6.02
CA GLN A 119 -6.51 -14.73 6.74
C GLN A 119 -6.14 -14.05 8.06
N TYR A 120 -5.04 -14.46 8.71
CA TYR A 120 -4.58 -13.82 9.93
C TYR A 120 -4.03 -12.43 9.64
N ILE A 121 -3.17 -12.29 8.63
CA ILE A 121 -2.66 -10.99 8.19
C ILE A 121 -3.83 -10.09 7.78
N ILE A 122 -4.75 -10.60 6.94
CA ILE A 122 -5.93 -9.83 6.51
C ILE A 122 -6.74 -9.31 7.69
N LYS A 123 -7.04 -10.18 8.67
CA LYS A 123 -7.77 -9.77 9.88
C LYS A 123 -6.99 -8.72 10.67
N LEU A 124 -5.71 -8.95 10.93
CA LEU A 124 -4.89 -8.06 11.74
C LEU A 124 -4.73 -6.67 11.10
N ILE A 125 -4.39 -6.58 9.82
CA ILE A 125 -4.19 -5.27 9.15
C ILE A 125 -5.50 -4.52 8.91
N THR A 126 -6.66 -5.19 9.02
CA THR A 126 -7.99 -4.56 8.99
C THR A 126 -8.58 -4.31 10.38
N GLY A 127 -7.78 -4.43 11.45
CA GLY A 127 -8.20 -4.20 12.83
C GLY A 127 -9.14 -5.28 13.41
N LYS A 128 -9.33 -6.41 12.73
CA LYS A 128 -10.17 -7.52 13.22
C LYS A 128 -9.39 -8.39 14.20
N LYS A 129 -10.07 -8.78 15.28
CA LYS A 129 -9.50 -9.69 16.29
C LYS A 129 -9.26 -11.08 15.70
N VAL A 130 -8.08 -11.64 16.01
CA VAL A 130 -7.73 -13.05 15.78
C VAL A 130 -7.64 -13.73 17.15
N MET A 131 -8.49 -14.73 17.39
CA MET A 131 -8.46 -15.55 18.61
C MET A 131 -8.22 -17.01 18.23
N PHE A 132 -7.37 -17.69 19.01
CA PHE A 132 -7.22 -19.14 19.00
C PHE A 132 -7.73 -19.69 20.32
N PRO A 133 -8.23 -20.95 20.35
CA PRO A 133 -8.56 -21.63 21.58
C PRO A 133 -7.32 -22.03 22.40
N TYR A 134 -6.12 -21.87 21.85
CA TYR A 134 -4.85 -22.18 22.50
C TYR A 134 -3.80 -21.08 22.23
N TYR A 135 -2.78 -21.02 23.07
CA TYR A 135 -1.67 -20.10 22.91
C TYR A 135 -0.85 -20.43 21.66
N ASN A 136 -0.60 -19.43 20.81
CA ASN A 136 0.24 -19.55 19.62
C ASN A 136 1.30 -18.43 19.62
N PRO A 137 2.58 -18.73 19.90
CA PRO A 137 3.62 -17.70 20.01
C PRO A 137 3.87 -16.96 18.69
N HIS A 138 3.66 -17.61 17.54
CA HIS A 138 3.80 -16.95 16.24
C HIS A 138 2.72 -15.89 16.03
N LEU A 139 1.48 -16.16 16.47
CA LEU A 139 0.42 -15.16 16.40
C LEU A 139 0.69 -13.99 17.33
N VAL A 140 1.19 -14.25 18.54
CA VAL A 140 1.53 -13.17 19.49
C VAL A 140 2.58 -12.27 18.88
N ARG A 141 3.68 -12.82 18.37
CA ARG A 141 4.72 -12.05 17.66
C ARG A 141 4.16 -11.28 16.47
N LEU A 142 3.28 -11.90 15.67
CA LEU A 142 2.67 -11.23 14.52
C LEU A 142 1.76 -10.06 14.93
N LYS A 143 1.00 -10.20 16.02
CA LYS A 143 0.19 -9.11 16.59
C LYS A 143 1.08 -7.98 17.07
N ASP A 144 2.13 -8.30 17.81
CA ASP A 144 3.07 -7.32 18.36
C ASP A 144 3.79 -6.58 17.24
N GLU A 145 4.22 -7.28 16.18
CA GLU A 145 4.79 -6.65 15.00
C GLU A 145 3.81 -5.69 14.34
N ILE A 146 2.59 -6.14 14.00
CA ILE A 146 1.62 -5.33 13.27
C ILE A 146 1.15 -4.11 14.08
N ASN A 147 0.93 -4.25 15.39
CA ASN A 147 0.43 -3.17 16.24
C ASN A 147 1.48 -2.09 16.54
N ASN A 148 2.77 -2.42 16.46
CA ASN A 148 3.86 -1.49 16.77
C ASN A 148 4.62 -1.01 15.53
N TYR A 149 4.16 -1.35 14.32
CA TYR A 149 4.87 -0.98 13.09
C TYR A 149 4.40 0.36 12.53
N ASN A 150 5.31 1.33 12.43
CA ASN A 150 5.03 2.70 11.97
C ASN A 150 4.35 2.80 10.60
N TYR A 151 4.48 1.76 9.77
CA TYR A 151 3.88 1.69 8.43
C TYR A 151 2.79 0.61 8.35
N CYS A 152 1.81 0.67 9.24
CA CYS A 152 0.67 -0.25 9.26
C CYS A 152 -0.63 0.46 9.64
N SER A 153 -1.71 0.14 8.93
CA SER A 153 -3.06 0.63 9.25
C SER A 153 -3.63 0.10 10.56
N ALA A 154 -3.05 -0.95 11.15
CA ALA A 154 -3.53 -1.47 12.44
C ALA A 154 -3.41 -0.42 13.56
N ILE A 155 -2.43 0.48 13.46
CA ILE A 155 -2.28 1.64 14.34
C ILE A 155 -3.44 2.65 14.15
N ASP A 156 -3.93 2.79 12.92
CA ASP A 156 -5.05 3.71 12.63
C ASP A 156 -6.36 3.21 13.29
N TYR A 157 -6.51 1.90 13.45
CA TYR A 157 -7.68 1.29 14.11
C TYR A 157 -7.60 1.28 15.64
N SER A 158 -6.46 1.64 16.25
CA SER A 158 -6.31 1.82 17.70
C SER A 158 -6.50 3.26 18.18
N GLY A 159 -6.83 4.20 17.27
CA GLY A 159 -7.17 5.58 17.59
C GLY A 159 -6.26 6.65 16.96
N ALA A 160 -5.35 6.29 16.04
CA ALA A 160 -4.55 7.25 15.28
C ALA A 160 -5.15 7.54 13.89
N ILE A 161 -4.91 8.75 13.37
CA ILE A 161 -5.38 9.19 12.05
C ILE A 161 -4.54 8.50 10.98
N GLY A 162 -5.12 7.52 10.28
CA GLY A 162 -4.56 7.04 9.01
C GLY A 162 -4.70 8.11 7.92
N PRO A 163 -4.04 7.99 6.77
CA PRO A 163 -2.80 7.28 6.48
C PRO A 163 -1.57 8.14 6.86
N VAL A 164 -0.44 7.47 7.15
CA VAL A 164 0.78 8.00 7.81
C VAL A 164 1.04 9.50 7.60
N ILE A 165 0.88 10.30 8.67
CA ILE A 165 1.47 11.64 8.75
C ILE A 165 2.96 11.44 9.03
N VAL A 166 3.79 11.56 7.99
CA VAL A 166 5.25 11.57 8.16
C VAL A 166 5.62 12.89 8.84
N GLN A 167 6.04 12.85 10.10
CA GLN A 167 6.68 14.00 10.74
C GLN A 167 8.07 14.17 10.13
N THR A 168 8.21 15.09 9.19
CA THR A 168 9.52 15.61 8.79
C THR A 168 9.97 16.61 9.85
N ASN A 169 11.05 16.27 10.57
CA ASN A 169 11.76 17.22 11.43
C ASN A 169 12.56 18.22 10.60
#